data_AF-A0A257PC85-F1
#
_entry.id   AF-A0A257PC85-F1
#
_cell.length_a   1.000
_cell.length_b   1.000
_cell.length_c   1.000
_cell.angle_alpha   90.00
_cell.angle_beta   90.00
_cell.angle_gamma   90.00
#
_symmetry.space_group_name_H-M   'P 1'
#
loop_
_entity.id
_entity.type
_entity.pdbx_description
1 polymer ?
#
loop_
_entity_poly.entity_id
_entity_poly.type
_entity_poly.pdbx_seq_one_letter_code
_entity_poly.pdbx_strand_id
1 'polypeptide(L)'
;MGSGGSQSGHYVELLESKFHDLLRCLLVQVEVDEEWYLSSYQDVRDAVRTGLLKSGREHYINSGYFENRFPRSIPVDEEWYLEEYPDVVEAIRAGALKSASEHFERDGFREGRLPEEGWSLLEFTPKNLNEKDS
;
A
#
# COMPACT_ATOMS: atom_id res chain seq x y z
N MET A 1 -33.14 -5.54 -32.65
CA MET A 1 -32.44 -4.25 -32.84
C MET A 1 -32.08 -3.72 -31.46
N GLY A 2 -30.80 -3.41 -31.23
CA GLY A 2 -30.28 -2.92 -29.94
C GLY A 2 -29.05 -3.71 -29.50
N SER A 3 -27.95 -3.54 -30.24
CA SER A 3 -26.65 -4.14 -29.96
C SER A 3 -26.11 -3.67 -28.61
N GLY A 4 -25.80 -4.60 -27.70
CA GLY A 4 -25.09 -4.31 -26.46
C GLY A 4 -23.63 -4.01 -26.79
N GLY A 5 -23.27 -2.74 -26.83
CA GLY A 5 -21.89 -2.30 -27.01
C GLY A 5 -21.05 -2.66 -25.80
N SER A 6 -20.32 -3.78 -25.88
CA SER A 6 -19.17 -4.03 -25.02
C SER A 6 -18.17 -2.89 -25.24
N GLN A 7 -17.90 -2.07 -24.23
CA GLN A 7 -16.76 -1.17 -24.32
C GLN A 7 -15.50 -2.04 -24.41
N SER A 8 -14.80 -1.98 -25.53
CA SER A 8 -13.54 -2.69 -25.73
C SER A 8 -12.46 -1.99 -24.91
N GLY A 9 -12.17 -2.48 -23.71
CA GLY A 9 -10.99 -2.04 -22.97
C GLY A 9 -9.71 -2.30 -23.78
N HIS A 10 -8.72 -1.42 -23.66
CA HIS A 10 -7.38 -1.66 -24.15
C HIS A 10 -6.63 -2.50 -23.10
N TYR A 11 -6.35 -3.75 -23.41
CA TYR A 11 -5.59 -4.64 -22.54
C TYR A 11 -4.17 -4.82 -23.07
N VAL A 12 -3.23 -4.98 -22.15
CA VAL A 12 -1.84 -5.36 -22.43
C VAL A 12 -1.58 -6.68 -21.73
N GLU A 13 -1.09 -7.68 -22.47
CA GLU A 13 -0.58 -8.91 -21.89
C GLU A 13 0.91 -8.74 -21.57
N LEU A 14 1.30 -9.12 -20.36
CA LEU A 14 2.68 -9.07 -19.91
C LEU A 14 2.99 -10.25 -18.99
N LEU A 15 4.25 -10.65 -18.96
CA LEU A 15 4.74 -11.61 -17.98
C LEU A 15 4.60 -11.01 -16.58
N GLU A 16 4.20 -11.82 -15.61
CA GLU A 16 4.10 -11.42 -14.20
C GLU A 16 5.40 -10.78 -13.68
N SER A 17 6.55 -11.33 -14.07
CA SER A 17 7.86 -10.73 -13.73
C SER A 17 8.01 -9.30 -14.25
N LYS A 18 7.51 -9.01 -15.44
CA LYS A 18 7.52 -7.65 -16.00
C LYS A 18 6.54 -6.73 -15.30
N PHE A 19 5.40 -7.26 -14.86
CA PHE A 19 4.48 -6.50 -14.03
C PHE A 19 5.14 -6.12 -12.69
N HIS A 20 5.80 -7.08 -12.02
CA HIS A 20 6.55 -6.81 -10.79
C HIS A 20 7.68 -5.81 -11.02
N ASP A 21 8.45 -5.93 -12.11
CA ASP A 21 9.50 -4.96 -12.44
C ASP A 21 8.94 -3.53 -12.57
N LEU A 22 7.79 -3.37 -13.22
CA LEU A 22 7.11 -2.07 -13.34
C LEU A 22 6.60 -1.56 -11.99
N LEU A 23 6.03 -2.43 -11.15
CA LEU A 23 5.61 -2.06 -9.81
C LEU A 23 6.80 -1.61 -8.95
N ARG A 24 7.94 -2.32 -9.00
CA ARG A 24 9.15 -1.90 -8.26
C ARG A 24 9.61 -0.50 -8.66
N CYS A 25 9.50 -0.13 -9.94
CA CYS A 25 9.80 1.24 -10.38
C CYS A 25 8.89 2.29 -9.71
N LEU A 26 7.61 1.97 -9.50
CA LEU A 26 6.68 2.85 -8.78
C LEU A 26 6.98 2.87 -7.28
N LEU A 27 7.29 1.72 -6.69
CA LEU A 27 7.55 1.58 -5.25
C LEU A 27 8.78 2.37 -4.78
N VAL A 28 9.69 2.75 -5.68
CA VAL A 28 10.78 3.69 -5.38
C VAL A 28 10.25 5.04 -4.86
N GLN A 29 9.04 5.44 -5.24
CA GLN A 29 8.40 6.69 -4.79
C GLN A 29 7.71 6.57 -3.42
N VAL A 30 7.62 5.35 -2.87
CA VAL A 30 7.00 5.15 -1.55
C VAL A 30 7.95 5.63 -0.47
N GLU A 31 7.44 6.47 0.43
CA GLU A 31 8.13 6.81 1.66
C GLU A 31 8.12 5.61 2.61
N VAL A 32 9.33 5.16 2.97
CA VAL A 32 9.53 4.10 3.95
C VAL A 32 10.15 4.73 5.19
N ASP A 33 9.46 4.64 6.32
CA ASP A 33 10.01 5.02 7.61
C ASP A 33 10.96 3.92 8.06
N GLU A 34 12.25 4.12 7.86
CA GLU A 34 13.28 3.12 8.13
C GLU A 34 13.29 2.67 9.60
N GLU A 35 13.14 3.61 10.54
CA GLU A 35 13.18 3.27 11.97
C GLU A 35 11.96 2.43 12.35
N TRP A 36 10.77 2.86 11.93
CA TRP A 36 9.55 2.11 12.14
C TRP A 36 9.64 0.73 11.48
N TYR A 37 10.07 0.66 10.21
CA TYR A 37 10.13 -0.57 9.44
C TYR A 37 11.05 -1.62 10.06
N LEU A 38 12.26 -1.23 10.50
CA LEU A 38 13.20 -2.14 11.15
C LEU A 38 12.79 -2.50 12.59
N SER A 39 11.97 -1.66 13.24
CA SER A 39 11.38 -1.99 14.53
C SER A 39 10.27 -3.05 14.39
N SER A 40 9.43 -2.90 13.35
CA SER A 40 8.29 -3.76 13.03
C SER A 40 8.70 -5.10 12.44
N TYR A 41 9.76 -5.13 11.62
CA TYR A 41 10.19 -6.31 10.88
C TYR A 41 11.60 -6.75 11.30
N GLN A 42 11.65 -7.60 12.33
CA GLN A 42 12.92 -8.00 12.95
C GLN A 42 13.83 -8.82 12.02
N ASP A 43 13.24 -9.61 11.13
CA ASP A 43 13.96 -10.37 10.10
C ASP A 43 14.69 -9.44 9.12
N VAL A 44 14.04 -8.35 8.70
CA VAL A 44 14.66 -7.34 7.83
C VAL A 44 15.77 -6.60 8.58
N ARG A 45 15.52 -6.20 9.83
CA ARG A 45 16.54 -5.56 10.67
C ARG A 45 17.79 -6.42 10.83
N ASP A 46 17.62 -7.72 11.07
CA ASP A 46 18.73 -8.65 11.22
C ASP A 46 19.50 -8.83 9.90
N ALA A 47 18.81 -8.88 8.76
CA ALA A 47 19.41 -8.90 7.43
C ALA A 47 20.19 -7.61 7.11
N VAL A 48 19.67 -6.43 7.52
CA VAL A 48 20.39 -5.15 7.39
C VAL A 48 21.64 -5.14 8.27
N ARG A 49 21.52 -5.56 9.54
CA ARG A 49 22.67 -5.60 10.48
C ARG A 49 23.79 -6.52 10.01
N THR A 50 23.46 -7.62 9.32
CA THR A 50 24.43 -8.57 8.79
C THR A 50 24.97 -8.19 7.40
N GLY A 51 24.49 -7.08 6.82
CA GLY A 51 24.91 -6.60 5.51
C GLY A 51 24.33 -7.38 4.33
N LEU A 52 23.35 -8.26 4.56
CA LEU A 52 22.62 -8.95 3.50
C LEU A 52 21.69 -7.99 2.73
N LEU A 53 21.13 -7.02 3.46
CA LEU A 53 20.37 -5.89 2.92
C LEU A 53 21.05 -4.58 3.28
N LYS A 54 20.87 -3.56 2.45
CA LYS A 54 21.38 -2.19 2.68
C LYS A 54 20.45 -1.40 3.59
N SER A 55 19.14 -1.62 3.50
CA SER A 55 18.12 -0.92 4.28
C SER A 55 16.77 -1.65 4.26
N GLY A 56 15.88 -1.27 5.17
CA GLY A 56 14.46 -1.62 5.16
C GLY A 56 13.75 -1.10 3.91
N ARG A 57 14.11 0.10 3.44
CA ARG A 57 13.62 0.60 2.14
C ARG A 57 14.00 -0.30 0.96
N GLU A 58 15.23 -0.82 0.90
CA GLU A 58 15.62 -1.76 -0.15
C GLU A 58 14.77 -3.04 -0.09
N HIS A 59 14.52 -3.56 1.11
CA HIS A 59 13.63 -4.69 1.30
C HIS A 59 12.21 -4.41 0.81
N TYR A 60 11.64 -3.27 1.23
CA TYR A 60 10.26 -2.92 0.90
C TYR A 60 10.01 -2.88 -0.61
N ILE A 61 10.90 -2.22 -1.35
CA ILE A 61 10.80 -2.09 -2.82
C ILE A 61 10.93 -3.45 -3.50
N ASN A 62 11.84 -4.30 -3.06
CA ASN A 62 12.14 -5.55 -3.74
C ASN A 62 11.16 -6.68 -3.40
N SER A 63 10.68 -6.70 -2.16
CA SER A 63 9.91 -7.81 -1.59
C SER A 63 8.78 -7.34 -0.66
N GLY A 64 9.04 -6.39 0.24
CA GLY A 64 8.13 -6.09 1.35
C GLY A 64 6.72 -5.68 0.93
N TYR A 65 6.56 -4.90 -0.16
CA TYR A 65 5.23 -4.60 -0.70
C TYR A 65 4.46 -5.89 -1.11
N PHE A 66 5.14 -6.79 -1.83
CA PHE A 66 4.55 -8.06 -2.29
C PHE A 66 4.30 -9.04 -1.13
N GLU A 67 4.95 -8.84 0.00
CA GLU A 67 4.72 -9.57 1.25
C GLU A 67 3.60 -8.95 2.10
N ASN A 68 2.94 -7.89 1.63
CA ASN A 68 1.94 -7.11 2.36
C ASN A 68 2.48 -6.46 3.64
N ARG A 69 3.77 -6.11 3.65
CA ARG A 69 4.35 -5.31 4.74
C ARG A 69 3.99 -3.86 4.53
N PHE A 70 3.78 -3.13 5.61
CA PHE A 70 3.57 -1.69 5.59
C PHE A 70 4.91 -0.97 5.51
N PRO A 71 5.05 0.11 4.72
CA PRO A 71 6.30 0.86 4.66
C PRO A 71 6.52 1.79 5.86
N ARG A 72 5.44 2.09 6.59
CA ARG A 72 5.38 3.00 7.73
C ARG A 72 4.12 2.71 8.54
N SER A 73 3.96 3.35 9.70
CA SER A 73 2.66 3.38 10.37
C SER A 73 1.63 4.09 9.49
N ILE A 74 0.47 3.45 9.27
CA ILE A 74 -0.64 4.00 8.48
C ILE A 74 -1.83 4.18 9.42
N PRO A 75 -2.21 5.42 9.77
CA PRO A 75 -3.45 5.66 10.51
C PRO A 75 -4.65 5.34 9.62
N VAL A 76 -5.74 4.90 10.25
CA VAL A 76 -7.01 4.61 9.59
C VAL A 76 -8.04 5.62 10.10
N ASP A 77 -8.72 6.30 9.18
CA ASP A 77 -9.92 7.08 9.51
C ASP A 77 -11.07 6.09 9.74
N GLU A 78 -11.33 5.74 11.00
CA GLU A 78 -12.31 4.71 11.34
C GLU A 78 -13.74 5.07 10.94
N GLU A 79 -14.12 6.35 10.98
CA GLU A 79 -15.47 6.76 10.57
C GLU A 79 -15.65 6.54 9.07
N TRP A 80 -14.74 7.09 8.26
CA TRP A 80 -14.78 6.91 6.82
C TRP A 80 -14.64 5.44 6.40
N TYR A 81 -13.72 4.71 7.02
CA TYR A 81 -13.46 3.31 6.68
C TYR A 81 -14.67 2.41 6.91
N LEU A 82 -15.42 2.63 7.99
CA LEU A 82 -16.62 1.85 8.30
C LEU A 82 -17.83 2.26 7.44
N GLU A 83 -17.87 3.50 6.96
CA GLU A 83 -18.85 3.93 5.96
C GLU A 83 -18.58 3.31 4.59
N GLU A 84 -17.33 3.31 4.14
CA GLU A 84 -16.92 2.77 2.83
C GLU A 84 -16.94 1.24 2.78
N TYR A 85 -16.67 0.58 3.92
CA TYR A 85 -16.56 -0.88 4.01
C TYR A 85 -17.56 -1.53 4.99
N PRO A 86 -18.85 -1.64 4.61
CA PRO A 86 -19.89 -2.16 5.50
C PRO A 86 -19.68 -3.62 5.97
N ASP A 87 -18.94 -4.43 5.23
CA ASP A 87 -18.60 -5.81 5.62
C ASP A 87 -17.72 -5.85 6.88
N VAL A 88 -16.89 -4.82 7.08
CA VAL A 88 -16.05 -4.66 8.27
C VAL A 88 -16.90 -4.33 9.49
N VAL A 89 -17.94 -3.50 9.32
CA VAL A 89 -18.93 -3.21 10.37
C VAL A 89 -19.61 -4.49 10.85
N GLU A 90 -20.04 -5.35 9.92
CA GLU A 90 -20.68 -6.62 10.28
C GLU A 90 -19.72 -7.58 10.98
N ALA A 91 -18.46 -7.64 10.55
CA ALA A 91 -17.44 -8.44 11.21
C ALA A 91 -17.11 -7.94 12.63
N ILE A 92 -17.10 -6.61 12.86
CA ILE A 92 -16.96 -6.02 14.20
C ILE A 92 -18.18 -6.36 15.06
N ARG A 93 -19.40 -6.20 14.54
CA ARG A 93 -20.65 -6.54 15.26
C ARG A 93 -20.70 -8.01 15.65
N ALA A 94 -20.17 -8.90 14.81
CA ALA A 94 -20.05 -10.32 15.08
C ALA A 94 -18.91 -10.67 16.07
N GLY A 95 -18.08 -9.71 16.47
CA GLY A 95 -16.94 -9.90 17.36
C GLY A 95 -15.73 -10.59 16.71
N ALA A 96 -15.71 -10.70 15.38
CA ALA A 96 -14.59 -11.27 14.62
C ALA A 96 -13.43 -10.27 14.43
N LEU A 97 -13.72 -8.98 14.61
CA LEU A 97 -12.81 -7.85 14.59
C LEU A 97 -13.14 -6.90 15.75
N LYS A 98 -12.15 -6.16 16.21
CA LYS A 98 -12.25 -5.18 17.31
C LYS A 98 -12.38 -3.76 16.80
N SER A 99 -11.81 -3.45 15.62
CA SER A 99 -11.80 -2.10 15.05
C SER A 99 -11.55 -2.11 13.54
N ALA A 100 -11.76 -0.96 12.89
CA ALA A 100 -11.37 -0.74 11.50
C ALA A 100 -9.85 -0.89 11.29
N SER A 101 -9.03 -0.38 12.21
CA SER A 101 -7.57 -0.51 12.13
C SER A 101 -7.12 -1.97 12.17
N GLU A 102 -7.72 -2.82 13.01
CA GLU A 102 -7.40 -4.25 13.03
C GLU A 102 -7.73 -4.90 11.67
N HIS A 103 -8.84 -4.53 11.05
CA HIS A 103 -9.17 -5.01 9.71
C HIS A 103 -8.12 -4.58 8.69
N PHE A 104 -7.78 -3.29 8.66
CA PHE A 104 -6.85 -2.75 7.69
C PHE A 104 -5.46 -3.38 7.79
N GLU A 105 -4.95 -3.52 9.01
CA GLU A 105 -3.66 -4.14 9.31
C GLU A 105 -3.62 -5.62 8.92
N ARG A 106 -4.71 -6.36 9.16
CA ARG A 106 -4.76 -7.80 8.91
C ARG A 106 -5.02 -8.12 7.44
N ASP A 107 -5.98 -7.43 6.83
CA ASP A 107 -6.57 -7.79 5.54
C ASP A 107 -6.65 -6.59 4.57
N GLY A 108 -7.11 -5.43 5.04
CA GLY A 108 -7.48 -4.32 4.18
C GLY A 108 -6.36 -3.84 3.24
N PHE A 109 -5.12 -3.74 3.72
CA PHE A 109 -4.00 -3.35 2.87
C PHE A 109 -3.72 -4.33 1.72
N ARG A 110 -3.77 -5.63 2.02
CA ARG A 110 -3.59 -6.72 1.05
C ARG A 110 -4.75 -6.77 0.05
N GLU A 111 -5.95 -6.41 0.49
CA GLU A 111 -7.13 -6.28 -0.36
C GLU A 111 -7.12 -5.02 -1.23
N GLY A 112 -6.17 -4.10 -1.01
CA GLY A 112 -6.11 -2.81 -1.71
C GLY A 112 -7.16 -1.80 -1.22
N ARG A 113 -7.73 -2.00 -0.02
CA ARG A 113 -8.61 -1.01 0.61
C ARG A 113 -7.80 0.21 1.03
N LEU A 114 -8.42 1.38 0.98
CA LEU A 114 -7.80 2.63 1.40
C LEU A 114 -8.05 2.83 2.90
N PRO A 115 -7.12 3.40 3.67
CA PRO A 115 -7.30 3.67 5.10
C PRO A 115 -8.08 4.96 5.39
N GLU A 116 -8.18 5.87 4.42
CA GLU A 116 -8.88 7.16 4.48
C GLU A 116 -9.24 7.63 3.05
N GLU A 117 -10.10 8.64 2.93
CA GLU A 117 -10.50 9.21 1.65
C GLU A 117 -9.31 9.83 0.89
N GLY A 118 -9.18 9.52 -0.40
CA GLY A 118 -8.13 10.11 -1.25
C GLY A 118 -6.71 9.64 -0.93
N TRP A 119 -6.55 8.64 -0.05
CA TRP A 119 -5.25 8.13 0.33
C TRP A 119 -4.46 7.54 -0.85
N SER A 120 -3.15 7.74 -0.83
CA SER A 120 -2.23 7.12 -1.77
C SER A 120 -0.99 6.63 -1.05
N LEU A 121 -0.57 5.41 -1.38
CA LEU A 121 0.72 4.86 -0.96
C LEU A 121 1.90 5.60 -1.61
N LEU A 122 1.66 6.16 -2.80
CA LEU A 122 2.63 6.97 -3.52
C LEU A 122 2.49 8.42 -3.05
N GLU A 123 3.59 9.00 -2.58
CA GLU A 123 3.67 10.42 -2.30
C GLU A 123 3.75 11.17 -3.64
N PHE A 124 2.60 11.52 -4.22
CA PHE A 124 2.57 12.51 -5.29
C PHE A 124 2.59 13.89 -4.65
N THR A 125 3.75 14.37 -4.22
CA THR A 125 3.90 15.81 -3.98
C THR A 125 3.94 16.49 -5.35
N PRO A 126 2.92 17.26 -5.78
CA PRO A 126 3.15 18.21 -6.84
C PRO A 126 4.20 19.18 -6.32
N LYS A 127 5.42 19.15 -6.87
CA LYS A 127 6.32 20.31 -6.74
C LYS A 127 5.54 21.48 -7.29
N ASN A 128 5.20 22.45 -6.44
CA ASN A 128 4.66 23.72 -6.88
C ASN A 128 5.65 24.32 -7.90
N LEU A 129 5.31 24.29 -9.19
CA LEU A 129 6.08 24.91 -10.29
C LEU A 129 6.00 26.45 -10.25
N ASN A 130 5.66 27.04 -9.10
CA ASN A 130 5.46 28.48 -8.92
C ASN A 130 6.45 29.13 -7.97
N GLU A 131 7.55 28.48 -7.61
CA GLU A 131 8.73 29.20 -7.15
C GLU A 131 9.48 29.73 -8.37
N LYS A 132 9.07 30.92 -8.82
CA LYS A 132 9.95 31.75 -9.63
C LYS A 132 11.12 32.13 -8.75
N ASP A 133 12.29 31.60 -9.09
CA ASP A 133 13.58 32.09 -8.63
C ASP A 133 13.57 33.62 -8.64
N SER A 134 13.71 34.22 -7.45
CA SER A 134 13.99 35.64 -7.24
C SER A 134 15.42 35.81 -6.78
#